data_AF-A2X074-F1
#
_entry.id   AF-A2X074-F1
#
_cell.length_a   1.000
_cell.length_b   1.000
_cell.length_c   1.000
_cell.angle_alpha   90.00
_cell.angle_beta   90.00
_cell.angle_gamma   90.00
#
_symmetry.space_group_name_H-M   'P 1'
#
loop_
_entity.id
_entity.type
_entity.pdbx_description
1 polymer ?
#
loop_
_entity_poly.entity_id
_entity_poly.type
_entity_poly.pdbx_seq_one_letter_code
_entity_poly.pdbx_strand_id
1 'polypeptide(L)'
;MAVQRATELRLLLVAMAVAAVTARGAAGGGAAKVPAIFVFGDSTVDVGNNNYLAGISARADFPHNGVDFPGGEPTGRFSNGLIGVDFIAAAMGFTRSPPPYLSLIAMDANSSGEVMSNMMMAAASAMKGASFASGGSGVLDSTGTTISMTKQIEYFSDLRDQISTILSAEKASTLLSKSIFLISAGGNDAFEFFSQNKSPDSTAIQEFCEAFISTYDSHVKVRDPNYDPVPSSFKMLIGQ
;
A
#
# COMPACT_ATOMS: atom_id res chain seq x y z
N MET A 1 39.62 -38.20 21.38
CA MET A 1 39.25 -36.94 22.07
C MET A 1 39.64 -35.67 21.30
N ALA A 2 40.91 -35.50 20.86
CA ALA A 2 41.33 -34.26 20.18
C ALA A 2 40.64 -34.00 18.83
N VAL A 3 40.44 -35.05 18.01
CA VAL A 3 39.78 -34.94 16.70
C VAL A 3 38.31 -34.54 16.83
N GLN A 4 37.58 -35.09 17.81
CA GLN A 4 36.17 -34.78 18.05
C GLN A 4 35.95 -33.33 18.49
N ARG A 5 36.84 -32.83 19.37
CA ARG A 5 36.83 -31.40 19.77
C ARG A 5 37.12 -30.47 18.61
N ALA A 6 37.99 -30.87 17.67
CA ALA A 6 38.29 -30.07 16.47
C ALA A 6 37.10 -30.03 15.50
N THR A 7 36.34 -31.13 15.36
CA THR A 7 35.13 -31.18 14.53
C THR A 7 34.01 -30.33 15.12
N GLU A 8 33.81 -30.37 16.44
CA GLU A 8 32.83 -29.53 17.13
C GLU A 8 33.16 -28.04 17.00
N LEU A 9 34.44 -27.66 17.15
CA LEU A 9 34.88 -26.26 16.97
C LEU A 9 34.61 -25.75 15.54
N ARG A 10 34.82 -26.61 14.52
CA ARG A 10 34.56 -26.27 13.12
C ARG A 10 33.07 -26.11 12.84
N LEU A 11 32.23 -27.00 13.38
CA LEU A 11 30.77 -26.88 13.28
C LEU A 11 30.26 -25.60 13.94
N LEU A 12 30.81 -25.23 15.10
CA LEU A 12 30.46 -24.00 15.80
C LEU A 12 30.88 -22.74 15.03
N LEU A 13 32.07 -22.75 14.42
CA LEU A 13 32.54 -21.66 13.55
C LEU A 13 31.68 -21.50 12.29
N VAL A 14 31.26 -22.61 11.67
CA VAL A 14 30.35 -22.57 10.51
C VAL A 14 28.97 -22.07 10.91
N ALA A 15 28.43 -22.51 12.05
CA ALA A 15 27.15 -22.01 12.56
C ALA A 15 27.19 -20.50 12.88
N MET A 16 28.28 -20.01 13.48
CA MET A 16 28.48 -18.58 13.71
C MET A 16 28.66 -17.78 12.41
N ALA A 17 29.33 -18.35 11.40
CA ALA A 17 29.45 -17.70 10.09
C ALA A 17 28.12 -17.62 9.36
N VAL A 18 27.29 -18.68 9.43
CA VAL A 18 25.93 -18.68 8.87
C VAL A 18 25.04 -17.67 9.61
N ALA A 19 25.11 -17.60 10.94
CA ALA A 19 24.38 -16.61 11.74
C ALA A 19 24.83 -15.17 11.45
N ALA A 20 26.12 -14.94 11.17
CA ALA A 20 26.65 -13.64 10.79
C ALA A 20 26.23 -13.23 9.36
N VAL A 21 26.05 -14.19 8.45
CA VAL A 21 25.55 -13.96 7.09
C VAL A 21 24.04 -13.68 7.10
N THR A 22 23.25 -14.36 7.93
CA THR A 22 21.81 -14.05 8.08
C THR A 22 21.57 -12.72 8.80
N ALA A 23 22.45 -12.31 9.72
CA ALA A 23 22.39 -10.99 10.37
C ALA A 23 22.73 -9.81 9.43
N ARG A 24 23.41 -10.07 8.31
CA ARG A 24 23.79 -9.03 7.34
C ARG A 24 22.69 -8.66 6.32
N GLY A 25 21.56 -9.35 6.33
CA GLY A 25 20.40 -9.03 5.50
C GLY A 25 19.49 -7.91 6.04
N ALA A 26 19.74 -7.39 7.25
CA ALA A 26 18.83 -6.45 7.93
C ALA A 26 19.48 -5.09 8.28
N ALA A 27 20.51 -4.67 7.56
CA ALA A 27 21.19 -3.39 7.79
C ALA A 27 21.06 -2.46 6.58
N GLY A 28 19.83 -2.06 6.27
CA GLY A 28 19.49 -0.94 5.40
C GLY A 28 18.70 0.12 6.16
N GLY A 29 19.12 0.46 7.39
CA GLY A 29 18.36 1.32 8.30
C GLY A 29 18.93 2.72 8.41
N GLY A 30 18.87 3.52 7.35
CA GLY A 30 18.88 4.97 7.54
C GLY A 30 17.64 5.36 8.36
N ALA A 31 17.74 6.40 9.21
CA ALA A 31 16.54 6.92 9.87
C ALA A 31 15.50 7.30 8.79
N ALA A 32 14.25 6.84 8.96
CA ALA A 32 13.19 7.15 8.01
C ALA A 32 13.05 8.67 7.87
N LYS A 33 13.04 9.15 6.62
CA LYS A 33 12.98 10.59 6.30
C LYS A 33 11.59 11.19 6.53
N VAL A 34 10.58 10.33 6.53
CA VAL A 34 9.17 10.65 6.81
C VAL A 34 8.61 9.61 7.78
N PRO A 35 7.58 9.93 8.58
CA PRO A 35 7.02 9.00 9.57
C PRO A 35 6.25 7.83 8.92
N ALA A 36 5.52 8.08 7.83
CA ALA A 36 4.74 7.06 7.14
C ALA A 36 4.61 7.32 5.64
N ILE A 37 4.28 6.26 4.89
CA ILE A 37 3.93 6.30 3.47
C ILE A 37 2.57 5.64 3.27
N PHE A 38 1.63 6.35 2.68
CA PHE A 38 0.31 5.81 2.31
C PHE A 38 0.20 5.73 0.78
N VAL A 39 -0.31 4.60 0.27
CA VAL A 39 -0.31 4.33 -1.18
C VAL A 39 -1.74 4.05 -1.64
N PHE A 40 -2.14 4.70 -2.73
CA PHE A 40 -3.45 4.57 -3.37
C PHE A 40 -3.26 4.38 -4.85
N GLY A 41 -4.17 3.66 -5.49
CA GLY A 41 -4.14 3.50 -6.93
C GLY A 41 -4.46 2.12 -7.42
N ASP A 42 -3.83 1.77 -8.54
CA ASP A 42 -4.13 0.58 -9.33
C ASP A 42 -3.01 -0.47 -9.27
N SER A 43 -2.99 -1.36 -10.26
CA SER A 43 -2.02 -2.47 -10.39
C SER A 43 -0.55 -2.01 -10.41
N THR A 44 -0.28 -0.77 -10.82
CA THR A 44 1.08 -0.21 -10.85
C THR A 44 1.69 -0.02 -9.45
N VAL A 45 0.84 0.07 -8.43
CA VAL A 45 1.20 0.33 -7.03
C VAL A 45 0.56 -0.64 -6.03
N ASP A 46 -0.18 -1.65 -6.51
CA ASP A 46 -0.74 -2.73 -5.68
C ASP A 46 0.38 -3.66 -5.19
N VAL A 47 0.40 -3.85 -3.87
CA VAL A 47 1.39 -4.66 -3.15
C VAL A 47 0.80 -5.96 -2.60
N GLY A 48 -0.44 -6.27 -2.98
CA GLY A 48 -1.13 -7.53 -2.67
C GLY A 48 -2.51 -7.40 -2.03
N ASN A 49 -3.20 -6.25 -2.11
CA ASN A 49 -4.57 -6.16 -1.57
C ASN A 49 -5.52 -7.11 -2.32
N ASN A 50 -5.33 -7.25 -3.63
CA ASN A 50 -6.20 -8.11 -4.45
C ASN A 50 -6.14 -9.60 -4.08
N ASN A 51 -5.11 -10.03 -3.36
CA ASN A 51 -5.00 -11.41 -2.88
C ASN A 51 -6.11 -11.76 -1.86
N TYR A 52 -6.64 -10.75 -1.18
CA TYR A 52 -7.67 -10.87 -0.15
C TYR A 52 -9.10 -10.74 -0.70
N LEU A 53 -9.25 -10.52 -2.01
CA LEU A 53 -10.54 -10.38 -2.68
C LEU A 53 -10.94 -11.72 -3.33
N ALA A 54 -12.16 -12.18 -3.02
CA ALA A 54 -12.70 -13.41 -3.58
C ALA A 54 -13.32 -13.17 -4.97
N GLY A 55 -13.10 -14.09 -5.91
CA GLY A 55 -13.81 -14.11 -7.19
C GLY A 55 -13.39 -13.07 -8.23
N ILE A 56 -12.29 -12.35 -8.01
CA ILE A 56 -11.78 -11.36 -8.98
C ILE A 56 -10.66 -11.95 -9.86
N SER A 57 -10.55 -11.46 -11.10
CA SER A 57 -9.52 -11.86 -12.07
C SER A 57 -8.25 -10.99 -12.03
N ALA A 58 -8.35 -9.75 -11.55
CA ALA A 58 -7.23 -8.83 -11.46
C ALA A 58 -6.33 -9.17 -10.26
N ARG A 59 -5.65 -10.31 -10.28
CA ARG A 59 -4.68 -10.74 -9.25
C ARG A 59 -3.29 -10.90 -9.85
N ALA A 60 -2.27 -10.87 -9.01
CA ALA A 60 -0.88 -11.09 -9.41
C ALA A 60 -0.12 -11.95 -8.38
N ASP A 61 -0.81 -12.87 -7.73
CA ASP A 61 -0.26 -13.87 -6.82
C ASP A 61 -0.04 -15.23 -7.51
N PHE A 62 0.30 -15.20 -8.80
CA PHE A 62 0.57 -16.39 -9.60
C PHE A 62 2.07 -16.72 -9.61
N PRO A 63 2.47 -18.00 -9.84
CA PRO A 63 3.87 -18.42 -9.81
C PRO A 63 4.84 -17.67 -10.73
N HIS A 64 4.35 -16.99 -11.78
CA HIS A 64 5.19 -16.19 -12.67
C HIS A 64 5.40 -14.76 -12.17
N ASN A 65 4.62 -14.30 -11.19
CA ASN A 65 4.84 -13.05 -10.46
C ASN A 65 5.82 -13.30 -9.30
N GLY A 66 6.62 -12.30 -8.95
CA GLY A 66 7.50 -12.39 -7.76
C GLY A 66 8.77 -13.24 -7.88
N VAL A 67 9.12 -13.75 -9.07
CA VAL A 67 10.35 -14.54 -9.32
C VAL A 67 11.62 -13.81 -8.84
N ASP A 68 11.71 -12.51 -9.06
CA ASP A 68 12.81 -11.63 -8.67
C ASP A 68 12.58 -10.95 -7.30
N PHE A 69 11.43 -11.22 -6.66
CA PHE A 69 11.15 -10.70 -5.34
C PHE A 69 12.02 -11.41 -4.29
N PRO A 70 12.42 -10.73 -3.18
CA PRO A 70 13.16 -11.40 -2.11
C PRO A 70 12.41 -12.64 -1.59
N GLY A 71 12.99 -13.83 -1.82
CA GLY A 71 12.39 -15.13 -1.48
C GLY A 71 11.70 -15.84 -2.64
N GLY A 72 11.53 -15.20 -3.80
CA GLY A 72 10.88 -15.79 -4.99
C GLY A 72 9.37 -15.95 -4.84
N GLU A 73 8.72 -15.10 -4.04
CA GLU A 73 7.33 -15.25 -3.63
C GLU A 73 6.36 -14.33 -4.42
N PRO A 74 5.23 -14.87 -4.91
CA PRO A 74 4.23 -14.10 -5.63
C PRO A 74 3.38 -13.25 -4.66
N THR A 75 3.80 -12.02 -4.41
CA THR A 75 3.18 -11.16 -3.39
C THR A 75 1.89 -10.46 -3.80
N GLY A 76 1.39 -10.65 -5.02
CA GLY A 76 0.27 -9.86 -5.56
C GLY A 76 0.70 -8.55 -6.23
N ARG A 77 2.00 -8.31 -6.40
CA ARG A 77 2.53 -7.24 -7.25
C ARG A 77 2.44 -7.65 -8.71
N PHE A 78 1.96 -6.76 -9.57
CA PHE A 78 1.89 -6.95 -11.02
C PHE A 78 3.27 -6.81 -11.69
N SER A 79 4.25 -7.58 -11.19
CA SER A 79 5.66 -7.55 -11.58
C SER A 79 6.34 -8.87 -11.21
N ASN A 80 7.53 -9.11 -11.76
CA ASN A 80 8.40 -10.20 -11.32
C ASN A 80 9.04 -9.91 -9.95
N GLY A 81 9.00 -8.66 -9.45
CA GLY A 81 9.69 -8.31 -8.21
C GLY A 81 9.14 -7.05 -7.56
N LEU A 82 10.05 -6.20 -7.09
CA LEU A 82 9.72 -4.91 -6.52
C LEU A 82 9.06 -3.98 -7.56
N ILE A 83 8.17 -3.11 -7.11
CA ILE A 83 7.49 -2.09 -7.93
C ILE A 83 7.89 -0.68 -7.49
N GLY A 84 7.48 0.35 -8.24
CA GLY A 84 7.93 1.74 -8.02
C GLY A 84 7.84 2.22 -6.56
N VAL A 85 6.75 1.87 -5.87
CA VAL A 85 6.53 2.24 -4.46
C VAL A 85 7.51 1.58 -3.49
N ASP A 86 8.06 0.40 -3.81
CA ASP A 86 9.11 -0.22 -3.00
C ASP A 86 10.40 0.60 -3.07
N PHE A 87 10.78 1.06 -4.26
CA PHE A 87 11.97 1.89 -4.46
C PHE A 87 11.84 3.28 -3.83
N ILE A 88 10.65 3.90 -3.93
CA ILE A 88 10.37 5.18 -3.27
C ILE A 88 10.49 5.01 -1.75
N ALA A 89 9.91 3.95 -1.19
CA ALA A 89 9.99 3.68 0.24
C ALA A 89 11.44 3.45 0.70
N ALA A 90 12.23 2.70 -0.08
CA ALA A 90 13.66 2.53 0.16
C ALA A 90 14.42 3.87 0.16
N ALA A 91 14.14 4.74 -0.81
CA ALA A 91 14.73 6.07 -0.88
C ALA A 91 14.36 6.97 0.32
N MET A 92 13.22 6.69 0.97
CA MET A 92 12.74 7.35 2.18
C MET A 92 13.25 6.71 3.48
N GLY A 93 14.10 5.68 3.41
CA GLY A 93 14.70 5.03 4.59
C GLY A 93 13.85 3.91 5.19
N PHE A 94 12.81 3.43 4.49
CA PHE A 94 12.10 2.21 4.85
C PHE A 94 12.76 1.01 4.19
N THR A 95 12.55 -0.20 4.73
CA THR A 95 13.04 -1.43 4.08
C THR A 95 12.37 -1.66 2.72
N ARG A 96 11.08 -1.30 2.60
CA ARG A 96 10.23 -1.53 1.43
C ARG A 96 8.91 -0.75 1.54
N SER A 97 8.02 -0.90 0.55
CA SER A 97 6.67 -0.32 0.58
C SER A 97 5.90 -0.72 1.86
N PRO A 98 4.92 0.07 2.29
CA PRO A 98 4.00 -0.36 3.34
C PRO A 98 3.25 -1.66 2.93
N PRO A 99 2.73 -2.43 3.91
CA PRO A 99 1.95 -3.63 3.65
C PRO A 99 0.58 -3.31 3.03
N PRO A 100 -0.06 -4.27 2.33
CA PRO A 100 -1.43 -4.10 1.87
C PRO A 100 -2.38 -3.99 3.06
N TYR A 101 -3.26 -3.00 3.06
CA TYR A 101 -4.20 -2.71 4.14
C TYR A 101 -5.06 -3.94 4.48
N LEU A 102 -5.52 -4.68 3.47
CA LEU A 102 -6.32 -5.88 3.69
C LEU A 102 -5.56 -6.97 4.45
N SER A 103 -4.23 -7.05 4.32
CA SER A 103 -3.44 -7.99 5.14
C SER A 103 -3.44 -7.64 6.61
N LEU A 104 -3.48 -6.35 6.95
CA LEU A 104 -3.44 -5.87 8.33
C LEU A 104 -4.73 -6.19 9.07
N ILE A 105 -5.87 -6.13 8.37
CA ILE A 105 -7.18 -6.44 8.96
C ILE A 105 -7.51 -7.95 8.86
N ALA A 106 -6.95 -8.66 7.87
CA ALA A 106 -7.16 -10.10 7.67
C ALA A 106 -6.30 -10.97 8.61
N MET A 107 -5.17 -10.48 9.12
CA MET A 107 -4.36 -11.16 10.15
C MET A 107 -5.16 -11.54 11.40
N ASP A 108 -6.37 -11.01 11.55
CA ASP A 108 -7.23 -11.18 12.71
C ASP A 108 -8.58 -11.87 12.39
N ALA A 109 -8.74 -12.43 11.19
CA ALA A 109 -9.93 -13.22 10.81
C ALA A 109 -9.87 -14.69 11.27
N ASN A 110 -8.70 -15.17 11.74
CA ASN A 110 -8.55 -16.51 12.31
C ASN A 110 -8.91 -16.58 13.81
N SER A 111 -9.27 -15.45 14.42
CA SER A 111 -9.72 -15.33 15.81
C SER A 111 -11.25 -15.21 15.81
N SER A 112 -11.92 -16.22 16.34
CA SER A 112 -13.37 -16.24 16.49
C SER A 112 -13.85 -15.13 17.44
N GLY A 113 -14.16 -13.96 16.87
CA GLY A 113 -14.94 -12.89 17.49
C GLY A 113 -14.11 -11.77 18.12
N GLU A 114 -13.85 -10.71 17.35
CA GLU A 114 -14.00 -9.29 17.75
C GLU A 114 -13.47 -8.37 16.65
N VAL A 115 -14.27 -8.08 15.61
CA VAL A 115 -13.91 -7.22 14.45
C VAL A 115 -13.29 -5.86 14.85
N MET A 116 -13.62 -5.33 16.04
CA MET A 116 -13.06 -4.06 16.56
C MET A 116 -11.60 -4.19 17.03
N SER A 117 -11.20 -5.36 17.55
CA SER A 117 -9.81 -5.63 17.96
C SER A 117 -8.86 -5.67 16.75
N ASN A 118 -9.36 -6.16 15.61
CA ASN A 118 -8.70 -6.18 14.30
C ASN A 118 -8.37 -4.76 13.81
N MET A 119 -9.32 -3.83 14.01
CA MET A 119 -9.23 -2.39 13.80
C MET A 119 -7.95 -1.76 14.38
N MET A 120 -7.86 -1.87 15.69
CA MET A 120 -6.84 -1.18 16.47
C MET A 120 -5.45 -1.80 16.26
N MET A 121 -5.37 -3.13 16.08
CA MET A 121 -4.12 -3.82 15.77
C MET A 121 -3.60 -3.50 14.36
N ALA A 122 -4.49 -3.40 13.37
CA ALA A 122 -4.15 -2.93 12.04
C ALA A 122 -3.59 -1.50 12.09
N ALA A 123 -4.22 -0.61 12.86
CA ALA A 123 -3.76 0.77 13.05
C ALA A 123 -2.40 0.85 13.75
N ALA A 124 -2.17 0.06 14.78
CA ALA A 124 -0.87 -0.03 15.44
C ALA A 124 0.23 -0.52 14.46
N SER A 125 -0.11 -1.47 13.60
CA SER A 125 0.81 -2.01 12.57
C SER A 125 1.05 -1.02 11.42
N ALA A 126 0.08 -0.17 11.12
CA ALA A 126 0.14 0.82 10.04
C ALA A 126 0.71 2.18 10.46
N MET A 127 1.35 2.30 11.63
CA MET A 127 1.96 3.56 12.08
C MET A 127 3.06 4.08 11.14
N LYS A 128 3.63 3.19 10.32
CA LYS A 128 4.59 3.52 9.25
C LYS A 128 3.95 3.58 7.86
N GLY A 129 2.64 3.42 7.77
CA GLY A 129 1.89 3.47 6.52
C GLY A 129 1.19 2.16 6.15
N ALA A 130 0.29 2.26 5.18
CA ALA A 130 -0.45 1.16 4.57
C ALA A 130 -0.64 1.44 3.07
N SER A 131 -0.73 0.39 2.26
CA SER A 131 -1.16 0.49 0.86
C SER A 131 -2.63 0.09 0.73
N PHE A 132 -3.42 0.96 0.13
CA PHE A 132 -4.84 0.75 -0.21
C PHE A 132 -5.03 0.42 -1.69
N ALA A 133 -3.96 0.53 -2.50
CA ALA A 133 -4.00 0.29 -3.93
C ALA A 133 -4.53 -1.10 -4.29
N SER A 134 -5.20 -1.19 -5.44
CA SER A 134 -5.89 -2.39 -5.88
C SER A 134 -5.81 -2.51 -7.40
N GLY A 135 -5.25 -3.61 -7.88
CA GLY A 135 -5.18 -3.92 -9.31
C GLY A 135 -6.53 -3.80 -10.01
N GLY A 136 -6.57 -3.17 -11.18
CA GLY A 136 -7.80 -2.94 -11.95
C GLY A 136 -8.66 -1.76 -11.48
N SER A 137 -8.28 -1.08 -10.39
CA SER A 137 -8.98 0.12 -9.91
C SER A 137 -8.77 1.31 -10.85
N GLY A 138 -9.76 2.20 -10.91
CA GLY A 138 -9.68 3.48 -11.60
C GLY A 138 -10.00 4.65 -10.66
N VAL A 139 -9.89 5.86 -11.20
CA VAL A 139 -10.38 7.08 -10.53
C VAL A 139 -11.90 7.05 -10.46
N LEU A 140 -12.56 6.63 -11.53
CA LEU A 140 -13.99 6.41 -11.63
C LEU A 140 -14.36 5.13 -10.90
N ASP A 141 -15.37 5.21 -10.03
CA ASP A 141 -15.88 4.01 -9.32
C ASP A 141 -16.53 2.98 -10.25
N SER A 142 -16.85 3.36 -11.48
CA SER A 142 -17.33 2.45 -12.52
C SER A 142 -16.22 1.60 -13.15
N THR A 143 -14.95 1.93 -12.92
CA THR A 143 -13.82 1.23 -13.53
C THR A 143 -13.46 -0.04 -12.77
N GLY A 144 -13.40 -1.15 -13.52
CA GLY A 144 -13.08 -2.45 -12.96
C GLY A 144 -14.12 -2.99 -11.98
N THR A 145 -13.73 -4.04 -11.24
CA THR A 145 -14.60 -4.72 -10.25
C THR A 145 -13.87 -4.96 -8.92
N THR A 146 -12.78 -4.23 -8.69
CA THR A 146 -11.90 -4.36 -7.52
C THR A 146 -12.14 -3.21 -6.54
N ILE A 147 -11.18 -2.88 -5.67
CA ILE A 147 -11.37 -1.81 -4.67
C ILE A 147 -11.28 -0.47 -5.39
N SER A 148 -12.43 0.18 -5.58
CA SER A 148 -12.52 1.50 -6.20
C SER A 148 -11.75 2.57 -5.42
N MET A 149 -11.33 3.66 -6.07
CA MET A 149 -10.61 4.74 -5.41
C MET A 149 -11.40 5.33 -4.22
N THR A 150 -12.72 5.49 -4.35
CA THR A 150 -13.58 5.89 -3.22
C THR A 150 -13.41 4.93 -2.04
N LYS A 151 -13.43 3.62 -2.29
CA LYS A 151 -13.26 2.61 -1.24
C LYS A 151 -11.88 2.63 -0.62
N GLN A 152 -10.83 2.91 -1.41
CA GLN A 152 -9.47 3.10 -0.87
C GLN A 152 -9.40 4.29 0.08
N ILE A 153 -10.08 5.38 -0.23
CA ILE A 153 -10.17 6.59 0.60
C ILE A 153 -10.95 6.29 1.89
N GLU A 154 -12.05 5.54 1.81
CA GLU A 154 -12.81 5.08 2.98
C GLU A 154 -11.92 4.25 3.92
N TYR A 155 -11.18 3.27 3.40
CA TYR A 155 -10.25 2.46 4.21
C TYR A 155 -9.19 3.30 4.90
N PHE A 156 -8.66 4.31 4.20
CA PHE A 156 -7.75 5.24 4.84
C PHE A 156 -8.44 6.06 5.94
N SER A 157 -9.67 6.54 5.72
CA SER A 157 -10.44 7.29 6.72
C SER A 157 -10.65 6.46 7.98
N ASP A 158 -11.03 5.20 7.82
CA ASP A 158 -11.18 4.26 8.93
C ASP A 158 -9.85 4.07 9.68
N LEU A 159 -8.76 3.84 8.94
CA LEU A 159 -7.42 3.69 9.53
C LEU A 159 -7.00 4.96 10.31
N ARG A 160 -7.23 6.14 9.74
CA ARG A 160 -6.92 7.44 10.35
C ARG A 160 -7.64 7.61 11.68
N ASP A 161 -8.91 7.24 11.75
CA ASP A 161 -9.72 7.37 12.95
C ASP A 161 -9.21 6.44 14.06
N GLN A 162 -8.77 5.23 13.69
CA GLN A 162 -8.12 4.31 14.63
C GLN A 162 -6.75 4.82 15.10
N ILE A 163 -5.91 5.35 14.20
CA ILE A 163 -4.64 5.98 14.57
C ILE A 163 -4.88 7.15 15.53
N SER A 164 -5.94 7.93 15.31
CA SER A 164 -6.33 9.05 16.19
C SER A 164 -6.78 8.58 17.57
N THR A 165 -7.46 7.43 17.65
CA THR A 165 -7.80 6.78 18.92
C THR A 165 -6.55 6.36 19.69
N ILE A 166 -5.52 5.85 19.00
CA ILE A 166 -4.26 5.39 19.63
C ILE A 166 -3.36 6.56 20.05
N LEU A 167 -3.19 7.57 19.19
CA LEU A 167 -2.19 8.64 19.39
C LEU A 167 -2.76 9.94 19.98
N SER A 168 -4.08 10.12 19.97
CA SER A 168 -4.80 11.41 19.97
C SER A 168 -4.88 12.06 18.59
N ALA A 169 -5.94 12.85 18.38
CA ALA A 169 -6.18 13.57 17.14
C ALA A 169 -5.03 14.52 16.74
N GLU A 170 -4.41 15.21 17.71
CA GLU A 170 -3.31 16.15 17.46
C GLU A 170 -2.05 15.42 16.96
N LYS A 171 -1.69 14.30 17.59
CA LYS A 171 -0.52 13.52 17.19
C LYS A 171 -0.75 12.78 15.88
N ALA A 172 -1.96 12.26 15.65
CA ALA A 172 -2.33 11.68 14.37
C ALA A 172 -2.24 12.71 13.24
N SER A 173 -2.78 13.92 13.44
CA SER A 173 -2.67 15.03 12.48
C SER A 173 -1.20 15.36 12.18
N THR A 174 -0.34 15.41 13.20
CA THR A 174 1.10 15.66 13.04
C THR A 174 1.82 14.54 12.29
N LEU A 175 1.44 13.28 12.52
CA LEU A 175 1.98 12.14 11.79
C LEU A 175 1.61 12.24 10.31
N LEU A 176 0.33 12.48 10.02
CA LEU A 176 -0.19 12.52 8.65
C LEU A 176 0.35 13.71 7.86
N SER A 177 0.45 14.90 8.46
CA SER A 177 0.96 16.10 7.78
C SER A 177 2.44 16.01 7.39
N LYS A 178 3.20 15.10 8.00
CA LYS A 178 4.61 14.85 7.66
C LYS A 178 4.81 13.60 6.81
N SER A 179 3.74 12.85 6.53
CA SER A 179 3.77 11.59 5.76
C SER A 179 3.73 11.86 4.26
N ILE A 180 4.10 10.85 3.47
CA ILE A 180 3.98 10.88 2.01
C ILE A 180 2.74 10.10 1.58
N PHE A 181 1.99 10.67 0.62
CA PHE A 181 0.88 10.03 -0.05
C PHE A 181 1.25 9.79 -1.51
N LEU A 182 1.23 8.54 -1.95
CA LEU A 182 1.50 8.15 -3.33
C LEU A 182 0.19 7.73 -3.99
N ILE A 183 -0.10 8.32 -5.14
CA ILE A 183 -1.32 8.04 -5.92
C ILE A 183 -0.90 7.67 -7.34
N SER A 184 -1.38 6.52 -7.83
CA SER A 184 -1.23 6.13 -9.23
C SER A 184 -2.49 5.45 -9.74
N ALA A 185 -3.33 6.21 -10.44
CA ALA A 185 -4.60 5.76 -11.00
C ALA A 185 -4.88 6.51 -12.30
N GLY A 186 -5.82 5.98 -13.10
CA GLY A 186 -6.27 6.60 -14.35
C GLY A 186 -6.00 5.76 -15.60
N GLY A 187 -5.01 4.86 -15.54
CA GLY A 187 -4.69 3.99 -16.66
C GLY A 187 -5.84 3.04 -17.01
N ASN A 188 -6.49 2.46 -15.99
CA ASN A 188 -7.63 1.57 -16.19
C ASN A 188 -8.87 2.31 -16.69
N ASP A 189 -9.12 3.54 -16.24
CA ASP A 189 -10.24 4.37 -16.71
C ASP A 189 -10.14 4.61 -18.23
N ALA A 190 -8.96 5.04 -18.69
CA ALA A 190 -8.70 5.25 -20.10
C ALA A 190 -8.76 3.93 -20.89
N PHE A 191 -8.12 2.87 -20.38
CA PHE A 191 -8.12 1.56 -21.02
C PHE A 191 -9.54 1.03 -21.21
N GLU A 192 -10.38 1.11 -20.18
CA GLU A 192 -11.76 0.64 -20.21
C GLU A 192 -12.61 1.49 -21.16
N PHE A 193 -12.50 2.82 -21.10
CA PHE A 193 -13.22 3.73 -21.99
C PHE A 193 -12.90 3.44 -23.47
N PHE A 194 -11.62 3.38 -23.86
CA PHE A 194 -11.22 3.16 -25.25
C PHE A 194 -11.42 1.71 -25.72
N SER A 195 -11.50 0.74 -24.81
CA SER A 195 -11.85 -0.64 -25.15
C SER A 195 -13.33 -0.80 -25.47
N GLN A 196 -14.20 -0.09 -24.75
CA GLN A 196 -15.65 -0.09 -24.98
C GLN A 196 -16.05 0.83 -26.14
N ASN A 197 -15.33 1.93 -26.34
CA ASN A 197 -15.59 2.93 -27.37
C ASN A 197 -14.46 2.92 -28.41
N LYS A 198 -14.58 2.06 -29.44
CA LYS A 198 -13.52 1.87 -30.45
C LYS A 198 -13.24 3.08 -31.35
N SER A 199 -14.19 4.01 -31.45
CA SER A 199 -14.06 5.25 -32.23
C SER A 199 -14.94 6.33 -31.60
N PRO A 200 -14.57 6.82 -30.40
CA PRO A 200 -15.36 7.83 -29.71
C PRO A 200 -15.24 9.16 -30.46
N ASP A 201 -16.35 9.88 -30.57
CA ASP A 201 -16.31 11.25 -31.09
C ASP A 201 -15.79 12.23 -30.02
N SER A 202 -15.63 13.50 -30.41
CA SER A 202 -15.14 14.54 -29.51
C SER A 202 -16.02 14.73 -28.28
N THR A 203 -17.34 14.51 -28.40
CA THR A 203 -18.28 14.69 -27.30
C THR A 203 -18.10 13.58 -26.27
N ALA A 204 -18.04 12.32 -26.69
CA ALA A 204 -17.80 11.19 -25.80
C ALA A 204 -16.44 11.31 -25.07
N ILE A 205 -15.39 11.75 -25.77
CA ILE A 205 -14.08 12.00 -25.15
C ILE A 205 -14.18 13.12 -24.11
N GLN A 206 -14.90 14.20 -24.44
CA GLN A 206 -15.08 15.32 -23.54
C GLN A 206 -15.83 14.92 -22.26
N GLU A 207 -16.95 14.20 -22.39
CA GLU A 207 -17.73 13.70 -21.26
C GLU A 207 -16.90 12.77 -20.35
N PHE A 208 -16.08 11.89 -20.94
CA PHE A 208 -15.16 11.05 -20.19
C PHE A 208 -14.12 11.88 -19.41
N CYS A 209 -13.47 12.85 -20.06
CA CYS A 209 -12.50 13.72 -19.41
C CYS A 209 -13.14 14.55 -18.28
N GLU A 210 -14.34 15.09 -18.49
CA GLU A 210 -15.06 15.87 -17.49
C GLU A 210 -15.43 15.01 -16.27
N ALA A 211 -15.94 13.79 -16.48
CA ALA A 211 -16.22 12.86 -15.41
C ALA A 211 -14.93 12.47 -14.65
N PHE A 212 -13.87 12.13 -15.38
CA PHE A 212 -12.58 11.76 -14.81
C PHE A 212 -11.99 12.86 -13.92
N ILE A 213 -11.92 14.09 -14.44
CA ILE A 213 -11.38 15.25 -13.71
C ILE A 213 -12.27 15.56 -12.50
N SER A 214 -13.59 15.58 -12.67
CA SER A 214 -14.53 15.87 -11.59
C SER A 214 -14.41 14.87 -10.44
N THR A 215 -14.31 13.58 -10.75
CA THR A 215 -14.12 12.53 -9.73
C THR A 215 -12.75 12.65 -9.08
N TYR A 216 -11.69 12.91 -9.84
CA TYR A 216 -10.35 13.11 -9.28
C TYR A 216 -10.31 14.28 -8.29
N ASP A 217 -10.91 15.42 -8.64
CA ASP A 217 -11.01 16.62 -7.79
C ASP A 217 -11.88 16.39 -6.53
N SER A 218 -12.79 15.42 -6.59
CA SER A 218 -13.59 15.03 -5.42
C SER A 218 -12.76 14.24 -4.40
N HIS A 219 -11.79 13.44 -4.88
CA HIS A 219 -10.93 12.55 -4.11
C HIS A 219 -9.69 13.23 -3.54
N VAL A 220 -9.00 14.02 -4.37
CA VAL A 220 -7.74 14.68 -4.04
C VAL A 220 -7.97 16.18 -3.97
N LYS A 221 -7.78 16.76 -2.78
CA LYS A 221 -7.91 18.21 -2.58
C LYS A 221 -6.61 18.79 -2.07
N VAL A 222 -6.14 19.84 -2.72
CA VAL A 222 -5.05 20.66 -2.18
C VAL A 222 -5.63 21.48 -1.03
N ARG A 223 -4.98 21.44 0.13
CA ARG A 223 -5.36 22.30 1.25
C ARG A 223 -5.07 23.75 0.91
N ASP A 224 -6.09 24.60 0.88
CA ASP A 224 -5.92 26.06 0.93
C ASP A 224 -5.91 26.51 2.40
N PRO A 225 -4.75 26.90 2.96
CA PRO A 225 -4.66 27.34 4.34
C PRO A 225 -5.44 28.63 4.63
N ASN A 226 -5.91 29.35 3.61
CA ASN A 226 -6.70 30.57 3.78
C ASN A 226 -8.22 30.30 3.85
N TYR A 227 -8.69 29.10 3.50
CA TYR A 227 -10.12 28.82 3.31
C TYR A 227 -10.67 27.61 4.08
N ASP A 228 -9.85 26.61 4.44
CA ASP A 228 -10.33 25.39 5.08
C ASP A 228 -9.82 25.22 6.53
N PRO A 229 -10.63 25.51 7.57
CA PRO A 229 -10.41 24.93 8.89
C PRO A 229 -10.54 23.40 8.80
N VAL A 230 -9.78 22.67 9.63
CA VAL A 230 -9.67 21.19 9.60
C VAL A 230 -11.05 20.53 9.44
N PRO A 231 -11.32 19.82 8.32
CA PRO A 231 -12.66 19.32 8.06
C PRO A 231 -13.00 18.11 8.94
N SER A 232 -14.28 18.00 9.32
CA SER A 232 -14.87 16.89 10.08
C SER A 232 -15.04 15.59 9.28
N SER A 233 -14.80 15.60 7.97
CA SER A 233 -14.82 14.43 7.07
C SER A 233 -13.47 14.32 6.36
N PHE A 234 -12.92 13.10 6.25
CA PHE A 234 -11.65 12.90 5.57
C PHE A 234 -11.81 13.15 4.07
N LYS A 235 -10.97 14.03 3.56
CA LYS A 235 -10.64 14.15 2.14
C LYS A 235 -9.13 13.94 2.06
N MET A 236 -8.60 13.34 0.99
CA MET A 236 -7.16 13.17 0.87
C MET A 236 -6.52 14.54 0.64
N LEU A 237 -6.19 15.20 1.75
CA LEU A 237 -5.60 16.52 1.80
C LEU A 237 -4.09 16.35 1.64
N ILE A 238 -3.60 16.54 0.41
CA ILE A 238 -2.16 16.64 0.17
C ILE A 238 -1.80 18.11 0.38
N GLY A 239 -1.17 18.41 1.51
CA GLY A 239 -0.75 19.77 1.90
C GLY A 239 0.74 19.84 2.21
N GLN A 240 1.37 20.93 1.76
CA GLN A 240 2.81 21.23 1.84
C GLN A 240 3.39 21.26 3.25
#